data_AF-A0A955G5G2-F1
#
_entry.id   AF-A0A955G5G2-F1
#
_cell.length_a   1.000
_cell.length_b   1.000
_cell.length_c   1.000
_cell.angle_alpha   90.00
_cell.angle_beta   90.00
_cell.angle_gamma   90.00
#
_symmetry.space_group_name_H-M   'P 1'
#
loop_
_entity.id
_entity.type
_entity.pdbx_description
1 polymer ?
#
loop_
_entity_poly.entity_id
_entity_poly.type
_entity_poly.pdbx_seq_one_letter_code
_entity_poly.pdbx_strand_id
1 'polypeptide(L)'
;MTIVTSNRTPNEQAALDLIRRRKQAYAHTFKDGDRFASDVLADLSKFCRGGETTFHIDQRFNDVLQGRREVFLRICNHLGLDERELYEKFVLGK
;
A
#
# COMPACT_ATOMS: atom_id res chain seq x y z
N MET A 1 -34.07 4.73 -11.81
CA MET A 1 -32.61 4.54 -11.82
C MET A 1 -32.03 5.59 -10.89
N THR A 2 -31.93 5.26 -9.60
CA THR A 2 -31.56 6.23 -8.55
C THR A 2 -30.05 6.35 -8.55
N ILE A 3 -29.54 7.46 -9.08
CA ILE A 3 -28.13 7.81 -8.93
C ILE A 3 -27.97 8.18 -7.45
N VAL A 4 -27.53 7.22 -6.63
CA VAL A 4 -27.06 7.53 -5.28
C VAL A 4 -25.71 8.21 -5.47
N THR A 5 -25.71 9.51 -5.75
CA THR A 5 -24.53 10.34 -5.57
C THR A 5 -24.26 10.36 -4.07
N SER A 6 -23.37 9.48 -3.61
CA SER A 6 -22.82 9.57 -2.25
C SER A 6 -22.16 10.94 -2.14
N ASN A 7 -22.79 11.90 -1.46
CA ASN A 7 -22.19 13.19 -1.15
C ASN A 7 -21.03 12.95 -0.17
N ARG A 8 -19.84 12.70 -0.71
CA ARG A 8 -18.61 12.61 0.08
C ARG A 8 -18.18 14.01 0.46
N THR A 9 -17.61 14.15 1.66
CA THR A 9 -16.99 15.40 2.08
C THR A 9 -15.76 15.71 1.22
N PRO A 10 -15.34 16.98 1.11
CA PRO A 10 -14.12 17.33 0.37
C PRO A 10 -12.87 16.57 0.81
N ASN A 11 -12.74 16.28 2.12
CA ASN A 11 -11.61 15.53 2.66
C ASN A 11 -11.63 14.06 2.23
N GLU A 12 -12.80 13.42 2.22
CA GLU A 12 -12.95 12.05 1.74
C GLU A 12 -12.65 11.95 0.25
N GLN A 13 -13.08 12.95 -0.54
CA GLN A 13 -12.77 13.01 -1.95
C GLN A 13 -11.26 13.13 -2.20
N ALA A 14 -10.58 14.05 -1.49
CA ALA A 14 -9.13 14.20 -1.59
C ALA A 14 -8.36 12.92 -1.21
N ALA A 15 -8.83 12.19 -0.18
CA ALA A 15 -8.23 10.93 0.23
C ALA A 15 -8.35 9.84 -0.86
N LEU A 16 -9.51 9.74 -1.52
CA LEU A 16 -9.71 8.81 -2.63
C LEU A 16 -8.82 9.15 -3.82
N ASP A 17 -8.74 10.43 -4.17
CA ASP A 17 -7.91 10.87 -5.29
C ASP A 17 -6.43 10.56 -5.03
N LEU A 18 -5.98 10.70 -3.78
CA LEU A 18 -4.64 10.28 -3.37
C LEU A 18 -4.42 8.78 -3.52
N ILE A 19 -5.37 7.95 -3.08
CA ILE A 19 -5.31 6.48 -3.18
C ILE A 19 -5.28 6.06 -4.64
N ARG A 20 -6.17 6.59 -5.47
CA ARG A 20 -6.25 6.32 -6.91
C ARG A 20 -4.94 6.64 -7.61
N ARG A 21 -4.41 7.84 -7.38
CA ARG A 21 -3.14 8.28 -7.95
C ARG A 21 -1.99 7.35 -7.56
N ARG A 22 -1.92 6.94 -6.28
CA ARG A 22 -0.90 6.00 -5.81
C ARG A 22 -1.06 4.61 -6.42
N LYS A 23 -2.28 4.08 -6.47
CA LYS A 23 -2.58 2.78 -7.09
C LYS A 23 -2.13 2.76 -8.55
N GLN A 24 -2.49 3.78 -9.31
CA GLN A 24 -2.06 3.95 -10.69
C GLN A 24 -0.54 4.03 -10.82
N ALA A 25 0.12 4.84 -9.97
CA ALA A 25 1.57 4.97 -9.98
C ALA A 25 2.27 3.63 -9.69
N TYR A 26 1.83 2.90 -8.66
CA TYR A 26 2.42 1.59 -8.33
C TYR A 26 2.16 0.55 -9.42
N ALA A 27 0.93 0.47 -9.94
CA ALA A 27 0.60 -0.46 -11.02
C ALA A 27 1.39 -0.18 -12.31
N HIS A 28 1.68 1.10 -12.60
CA HIS A 28 2.51 1.46 -13.74
C HIS A 28 3.98 1.13 -13.52
N THR A 29 4.53 1.40 -12.33
CA THR A 29 5.92 1.11 -11.98
C THR A 29 6.20 -0.39 -11.88
N PHE A 30 5.27 -1.14 -11.28
CA PHE A 30 5.39 -2.58 -11.09
C PHE A 30 4.44 -3.33 -12.03
N LYS A 31 4.65 -3.14 -13.32
CA LYS A 31 3.82 -3.73 -14.36
C LYS A 31 4.00 -5.25 -14.40
N ASP A 32 2.89 -5.98 -14.46
CA ASP A 32 2.91 -7.43 -14.62
C ASP A 32 3.67 -7.86 -15.87
N GLY A 33 4.51 -8.89 -15.72
CA GLY A 33 5.35 -9.42 -16.79
C GLY A 33 6.66 -8.64 -17.02
N ASP A 34 6.89 -7.51 -16.35
CA ASP A 34 8.20 -6.86 -16.36
C ASP A 34 9.15 -7.59 -15.39
N ARG A 35 10.23 -8.14 -15.95
CA ARG A 35 11.26 -8.86 -15.19
C ARG A 35 11.92 -7.97 -14.14
N PHE A 36 12.22 -6.72 -14.48
CA PHE A 36 12.92 -5.81 -13.55
C PHE A 36 11.99 -5.38 -12.41
N ALA A 37 10.71 -5.18 -12.70
CA ALA A 37 9.70 -4.96 -11.66
C ALA A 37 9.65 -6.14 -10.69
N SER A 38 9.63 -7.37 -11.21
CA SER A 38 9.65 -8.58 -10.39
C SER A 38 10.92 -8.72 -9.55
N ASP A 39 12.09 -8.48 -10.16
CA ASP A 39 13.39 -8.55 -9.48
C ASP A 39 13.46 -7.52 -8.34
N VAL A 40 12.99 -6.28 -8.55
CA VAL A 40 12.93 -5.24 -7.51
C VAL A 40 11.94 -5.60 -6.40
N LEU A 41 10.75 -6.10 -6.73
CA LEU A 41 9.78 -6.53 -5.70
C LEU A 41 10.33 -7.68 -4.85
N ALA A 42 11.06 -8.63 -5.47
CA ALA A 42 11.69 -9.73 -4.76
C ALA A 42 12.80 -9.25 -3.81
N ASP A 43 13.62 -8.28 -4.24
CA ASP A 43 14.64 -7.66 -3.39
C ASP A 43 14.01 -6.88 -2.22
N LEU A 44 13.05 -6.01 -2.50
CA LEU A 44 12.32 -5.24 -1.49
C LEU A 44 11.60 -6.14 -0.48
N SER A 45 11.03 -7.26 -0.93
CA SER A 45 10.38 -8.22 -0.03
C SER A 45 11.35 -8.73 1.05
N LYS A 46 12.60 -9.03 0.67
CA LYS A 46 13.65 -9.46 1.61
C LYS A 46 14.15 -8.31 2.46
N PHE A 47 14.51 -7.18 1.84
CA PHE A 47 15.05 -6.02 2.53
C PHE A 47 14.09 -5.45 3.58
N CYS A 48 12.78 -5.43 3.26
CA CYS A 48 11.73 -4.93 4.13
C CYS A 48 11.09 -5.99 5.03
N ARG A 49 11.53 -7.26 4.99
CA ARG A 49 10.91 -8.36 5.76
C ARG A 49 9.40 -8.51 5.48
N GLY A 50 9.00 -8.43 4.21
CA GLY A 50 7.60 -8.43 3.80
C GLY A 50 6.80 -9.64 4.31
N GLY A 51 7.42 -10.83 4.29
CA GLY A 51 6.85 -12.09 4.77
C GLY A 51 7.34 -12.56 6.14
N GLU A 52 8.14 -11.77 6.84
CA GLU A 52 8.85 -12.20 8.05
C GLU A 52 8.46 -11.35 9.28
N THR A 53 8.78 -11.86 10.48
CA THR A 53 8.67 -11.08 11.70
C THR A 53 9.74 -10.00 11.78
N THR A 54 9.33 -8.80 12.18
CA THR A 54 10.19 -7.65 12.44
C THR A 54 10.57 -7.51 13.91
N PHE A 55 10.16 -8.47 14.75
CA PHE A 55 10.46 -8.45 16.18
C PHE A 55 11.97 -8.44 16.42
N HIS A 56 12.38 -7.57 17.34
CA HIS A 56 13.73 -7.49 17.85
C HIS A 56 13.68 -7.09 19.32
N ILE A 57 14.58 -7.64 20.14
CA ILE A 57 14.62 -7.36 21.59
C ILE A 57 14.88 -5.89 21.90
N ASP A 58 15.74 -5.25 21.09
CA ASP A 58 15.92 -3.81 21.11
C ASP A 58 14.79 -3.13 20.33
N GLN A 59 14.03 -2.28 21.04
CA GLN A 59 12.90 -1.54 20.54
C GLN A 59 13.25 -0.64 19.33
N ARG A 60 14.43 0.00 19.32
CA ARG A 60 14.82 0.88 18.21
C ARG A 60 14.95 0.12 16.91
N PHE A 61 15.53 -1.08 16.96
CA PHE A 61 15.63 -1.95 15.80
C PHE A 61 14.26 -2.47 15.37
N ASN A 62 13.40 -2.86 16.32
CA ASN A 62 12.03 -3.26 16.03
C ASN A 62 11.28 -2.16 15.26
N ASP A 63 11.33 -0.92 15.74
CA ASP A 63 10.58 0.19 15.14
C ASP A 63 11.07 0.50 13.72
N VAL A 64 12.39 0.47 13.50
CA VAL A 64 12.98 0.62 12.16
C VAL A 64 12.54 -0.51 11.22
N LEU A 65 12.54 -1.75 11.69
CA LEU A 65 12.14 -2.90 10.88
C LEU A 65 10.64 -2.88 10.55
N GLN A 66 9.80 -2.48 11.51
CA GLN A 66 8.36 -2.26 11.29
C GLN A 66 8.11 -1.20 10.21
N GLY A 67 8.80 -0.05 10.30
CA GLY A 67 8.68 1.01 9.31
C GLY A 67 9.05 0.55 7.89
N ARG A 68 10.13 -0.23 7.75
CA ARG A 68 10.53 -0.80 6.45
C ARG A 68 9.47 -1.76 5.92
N ARG A 69 8.93 -2.62 6.78
CA ARG A 69 7.88 -3.58 6.42
C ARG A 69 6.61 -2.87 6.00
N GLU A 70 6.22 -1.79 6.67
CA GLU A 70 5.06 -0.99 6.32
C GLU A 70 5.18 -0.41 4.90
N VAL A 71 6.36 0.07 4.52
CA VAL A 71 6.62 0.59 3.16
C VAL A 71 6.37 -0.49 2.11
N PHE A 72 6.90 -1.70 2.30
CA PHE A 72 6.68 -2.80 1.37
C PHE A 72 5.21 -3.23 1.31
N LEU A 73 4.56 -3.37 2.47
CA LEU A 73 3.14 -3.71 2.53
C LEU A 73 2.27 -2.65 1.85
N ARG A 74 2.63 -1.36 1.95
CA ARG A 74 1.92 -0.30 1.23
C ARG A 74 1.96 -0.53 -0.28
N ILE A 75 3.11 -0.90 -0.85
CA ILE A 75 3.24 -1.21 -2.27
C ILE A 75 2.32 -2.39 -2.62
N CYS A 76 2.46 -3.52 -1.90
CA CYS A 76 1.65 -4.71 -2.13
C CYS A 76 0.15 -4.44 -2.02
N ASN A 77 -0.28 -3.65 -1.04
CA ASN A 77 -1.69 -3.27 -0.89
C ASN A 77 -2.19 -2.52 -2.12
N HIS A 78 -1.44 -1.56 -2.65
CA HIS A 78 -1.87 -0.81 -3.83
C HIS A 78 -1.88 -1.67 -5.10
N LEU A 79 -1.01 -2.68 -5.19
CA LEU A 79 -1.01 -3.64 -6.30
C LEU A 79 -2.19 -4.63 -6.19
N GLY A 80 -2.49 -5.14 -4.98
CA GLY A 80 -3.44 -6.23 -4.78
C GLY A 80 -4.87 -5.85 -4.40
N LEU A 81 -5.09 -4.72 -3.69
CA LEU A 81 -6.39 -4.34 -3.16
C LEU A 81 -7.14 -3.39 -4.10
N ASP A 82 -8.48 -3.43 -4.09
CA ASP A 82 -9.33 -2.47 -4.80
C ASP A 82 -9.35 -1.08 -4.11
N GLU A 83 -9.94 -0.07 -4.77
CA GLU A 83 -9.99 1.30 -4.22
C GLU A 83 -10.75 1.39 -2.88
N ARG A 84 -11.76 0.54 -2.69
CA ARG A 84 -12.59 0.53 -1.48
C ARG A 84 -11.82 -0.09 -0.32
N GLU A 85 -11.16 -1.22 -0.54
CA GLU A 85 -10.29 -1.88 0.42
C GLU A 85 -9.12 -0.97 0.83
N LEU A 86 -8.52 -0.25 -0.12
CA LEU A 86 -7.48 0.75 0.17
C LEU A 86 -8.01 1.91 1.01
N TYR A 87 -9.24 2.37 0.75
CA TYR A 87 -9.87 3.42 1.53
C TYR A 87 -10.15 2.96 2.95
N GLU A 88 -10.72 1.77 3.13
CA GLU A 88 -10.94 1.16 4.44
C GLU A 88 -9.63 1.04 5.23
N LYS A 89 -8.56 0.59 4.59
CA LYS A 89 -7.26 0.41 5.25
C LYS A 89 -6.55 1.71 5.62
N PHE A 90 -6.44 2.67 4.70
CA PHE A 90 -5.60 3.86 4.88
C PHE A 90 -6.34 5.10 5.38
N VAL A 91 -7.67 5.14 5.27
CA VAL A 91 -8.49 6.27 5.72
C VAL A 91 -9.29 5.92 6.97
N LEU A 92 -9.89 4.73 7.00
CA LEU A 92 -10.70 4.30 8.15
C LEU A 92 -9.88 3.54 9.20
N GLY A 93 -8.68 3.07 8.86
CA GLY A 93 -7.81 2.30 9.76
C GLY A 93 -8.38 0.95 10.15
N LYS A 94 -9.18 0.34 9.27
CA LYS A 94 -9.84 -0.95 9.48
C LYS A 94 -9.04 -2.12 8.89
#